data_AF-A0A1F5FP51-F1
#
_entry.id   AF-A0A1F5FP51-F1
#
_cell.length_a   1.000
_cell.length_b   1.000
_cell.length_c   1.000
_cell.angle_alpha   90.00
_cell.angle_beta   90.00
_cell.angle_gamma   90.00
#
_symmetry.space_group_name_H-M   'P 1'
#
loop_
_entity.id
_entity.type
_entity.pdbx_description
1 polymer ?
#
loop_
_entity_poly.entity_id
_entity_poly.type
_entity_poly.pdbx_seq_one_letter_code
_entity_poly.pdbx_strand_id
1 'polypeptide(L)'
;MLAQVAKKRINRGISLLETLIAISLLAILTTYFWIDVPSLRGRVYDAVRKSDLEKIKVALEDYYARVDSYPSALPSCGQPFSYSNSETTSPIPCDPVTKLPYPYQVLSTGQSYRLYTTLFNKQDYSITKVGCQGGCGSQCQYNYGVSSPGTTLEKCSYVCAPGGGKSGSCEQYHDPDRSQCPKLYLADPTCASECSKPQNRCKNASGKQHLQE
;
A
#
# COMPACT_ATOMS: atom_id res chain seq x y z
N MET A 1 -55.83 -53.78 32.98
CA MET A 1 -56.34 -52.63 32.19
C MET A 1 -55.29 -51.54 32.22
N LEU A 2 -54.60 -51.27 31.11
CA LEU A 2 -53.71 -50.11 30.98
C LEU A 2 -54.27 -49.21 29.87
N ALA A 3 -54.73 -48.03 30.26
CA ALA A 3 -55.24 -47.02 29.34
C ALA A 3 -54.07 -46.40 28.56
N GLN A 4 -54.08 -46.55 27.24
CA GLN A 4 -53.15 -45.88 26.34
C GLN A 4 -53.61 -44.42 26.16
N VAL A 5 -52.91 -43.47 26.79
CA VAL A 5 -53.14 -42.04 26.57
C VAL A 5 -52.53 -41.66 25.23
N ALA A 6 -53.38 -41.45 24.21
CA ALA A 6 -52.96 -41.01 22.89
C ALA A 6 -52.42 -39.57 22.94
N LYS A 7 -51.14 -39.38 22.63
CA LYS A 7 -50.48 -38.07 22.58
C LYS A 7 -50.84 -37.36 21.26
N LYS A 8 -51.72 -36.35 21.34
CA LYS A 8 -52.15 -35.52 20.19
C LYS A 8 -50.94 -34.77 19.61
N ARG A 9 -50.51 -35.10 18.39
CA ARG A 9 -49.50 -34.33 17.66
C ARG A 9 -50.16 -33.05 17.13
N ILE A 10 -49.72 -31.90 17.63
CA ILE A 10 -50.14 -30.59 17.11
C ILE A 10 -49.23 -30.29 15.92
N ASN A 11 -49.70 -30.56 14.69
CA ASN A 11 -49.05 -30.05 13.49
C ASN A 11 -49.35 -28.55 13.39
N ARG A 12 -48.42 -27.71 13.87
CA ARG A 12 -48.46 -26.27 13.60
C ARG A 12 -47.92 -26.05 12.19
N GLY A 13 -48.83 -25.78 11.26
CA GLY A 13 -48.46 -25.28 9.93
C GLY A 13 -48.01 -23.83 10.01
N ILE A 14 -47.00 -23.47 9.24
CA ILE A 14 -46.53 -22.09 9.09
C ILE A 14 -47.60 -21.29 8.33
N SER A 15 -47.90 -20.06 8.74
CA SER A 15 -48.87 -19.23 8.02
C SER A 15 -48.30 -18.76 6.68
N LEU A 16 -49.14 -18.68 5.64
CA LEU A 16 -48.76 -18.09 4.35
C LEU A 16 -48.21 -16.67 4.52
N LEU A 17 -48.82 -15.89 5.42
CA LEU A 17 -48.37 -14.54 5.76
C LEU A 17 -46.97 -14.54 6.40
N GLU A 18 -46.71 -15.51 7.26
CA GLU A 18 -45.44 -15.63 7.98
C GLU A 18 -44.29 -15.98 7.03
N THR A 19 -44.54 -16.89 6.08
CA THR A 19 -43.57 -17.15 5.00
C THR A 19 -43.38 -15.95 4.08
N LEU A 20 -44.42 -15.15 3.82
CA LEU A 20 -44.33 -13.97 2.95
C LEU A 20 -43.53 -12.82 3.59
N ILE A 21 -43.67 -12.63 4.90
CA ILE A 21 -42.86 -11.68 5.66
C ILE A 21 -41.40 -12.17 5.76
N ALA A 22 -41.18 -13.46 5.96
CA ALA A 22 -39.83 -14.01 6.03
C ALA A 22 -39.05 -13.83 4.73
N ILE A 23 -39.64 -14.13 3.57
CA ILE A 23 -38.96 -13.95 2.27
C ILE A 23 -38.72 -12.48 1.93
N SER A 24 -39.63 -11.58 2.33
CA SER A 24 -39.45 -10.15 2.07
C SER A 24 -38.31 -9.56 2.90
N LEU A 25 -38.19 -9.97 4.18
CA LEU A 25 -37.06 -9.61 5.02
C LEU A 25 -35.74 -10.17 4.49
N LEU A 26 -35.73 -11.43 4.05
CA LEU A 26 -34.55 -12.04 3.43
C LEU A 26 -34.13 -11.31 2.15
N ALA A 27 -35.08 -10.92 1.29
CA ALA A 27 -34.78 -10.16 0.07
C ALA A 27 -34.17 -8.79 0.37
N ILE A 28 -34.65 -8.08 1.40
CA ILE A 28 -34.09 -6.79 1.81
C ILE A 28 -32.67 -6.98 2.35
N LEU A 29 -32.47 -7.95 3.25
CA LEU A 29 -31.15 -8.21 3.85
C LEU A 29 -30.10 -8.62 2.82
N THR A 30 -30.44 -9.46 1.84
CA THR A 30 -29.46 -9.94 0.83
C THR A 30 -28.96 -8.82 -0.07
N THR A 31 -29.75 -7.78 -0.35
CA THR A 31 -29.31 -6.64 -1.17
C THR A 31 -28.25 -5.77 -0.48
N TYR A 32 -28.28 -5.68 0.85
CA TYR A 32 -27.34 -4.85 1.62
C TYR A 32 -25.90 -5.41 1.62
N PHE A 33 -25.74 -6.74 1.62
CA PHE A 33 -24.42 -7.38 1.73
C PHE A 33 -23.49 -7.13 0.53
N TRP A 34 -24.00 -6.74 -0.63
CA TRP A 34 -23.19 -6.57 -1.84
C TRP A 34 -22.40 -5.26 -1.88
N ILE A 35 -22.72 -4.28 -1.03
CA ILE A 35 -22.20 -2.92 -1.14
C ILE A 35 -20.76 -2.78 -0.59
N ASP A 36 -20.32 -3.63 0.36
CA ASP A 36 -19.06 -3.41 1.10
C ASP A 36 -17.91 -4.42 0.85
N VAL A 37 -18.16 -5.55 0.18
CA VAL A 37 -17.17 -6.64 0.00
C VAL A 37 -15.85 -6.19 -0.67
N PRO A 38 -15.85 -5.29 -1.69
CA PRO A 38 -14.60 -4.88 -2.34
C PRO A 38 -13.62 -4.17 -1.41
N SER A 39 -14.13 -3.37 -0.46
CA SER A 39 -13.30 -2.57 0.45
C SER A 39 -12.57 -3.43 1.49
N LEU A 40 -13.24 -4.47 1.99
CA LEU A 40 -12.69 -5.42 2.95
C LEU A 40 -11.57 -6.25 2.32
N ARG A 41 -11.78 -6.73 1.08
CA ARG A 41 -10.76 -7.49 0.36
C ARG A 41 -9.50 -6.66 0.12
N GLY A 42 -9.64 -5.38 -0.22
CA GLY A 42 -8.51 -4.46 -0.37
C GLY A 42 -7.66 -4.37 0.90
N ARG A 43 -8.31 -4.22 2.07
CA ARG A 43 -7.61 -4.18 3.36
C ARG A 43 -6.89 -5.49 3.72
N VAL A 44 -7.47 -6.64 3.36
CA VAL A 44 -6.81 -7.94 3.54
C VAL A 44 -5.54 -8.02 2.68
N TYR A 45 -5.62 -7.63 1.41
CA TYR A 45 -4.45 -7.60 0.55
C TYR A 45 -3.39 -6.60 1.01
N ASP A 46 -3.79 -5.45 1.57
CA ASP A 46 -2.85 -4.50 2.16
C ASP A 46 -2.13 -5.09 3.38
N ALA A 47 -2.82 -5.85 4.22
CA ALA A 47 -2.20 -6.57 5.33
C ALA A 47 -1.18 -7.62 4.83
N VAL A 48 -1.53 -8.34 3.77
CA VAL A 48 -0.63 -9.31 3.10
C VAL A 48 0.61 -8.59 2.55
N ARG A 49 0.43 -7.51 1.77
CA ARG A 49 1.55 -6.70 1.23
C ARG A 49 2.49 -6.22 2.30
N LYS A 50 1.96 -5.69 3.41
CA LYS A 50 2.79 -5.25 4.55
C LYS A 50 3.59 -6.40 5.14
N SER A 51 2.95 -7.55 5.37
CA SER A 51 3.64 -8.75 5.87
C SER A 51 4.69 -9.27 4.89
N ASP A 52 4.42 -9.19 3.59
CA ASP A 52 5.31 -9.68 2.54
C ASP A 52 6.57 -8.82 2.43
N LEU A 53 6.43 -7.49 2.49
CA LEU A 53 7.56 -6.56 2.54
C LEU A 53 8.47 -6.83 3.76
N GLU A 54 7.91 -7.12 4.93
CA GLU A 54 8.70 -7.47 6.13
C GLU A 54 9.44 -8.82 5.97
N LYS A 55 8.80 -9.83 5.36
CA LYS A 55 9.48 -11.11 5.06
C LYS A 55 10.64 -10.90 4.07
N ILE A 56 10.42 -10.10 3.02
CA ILE A 56 11.46 -9.79 2.03
C ILE A 56 12.60 -9.03 2.70
N LYS A 57 12.30 -8.06 3.57
CA LYS A 57 13.31 -7.36 4.36
C LYS A 57 14.17 -8.33 5.15
N VAL A 58 13.57 -9.21 5.95
CA VAL A 58 14.34 -10.21 6.73
C VAL A 58 15.21 -11.08 5.82
N ALA A 59 14.71 -11.52 4.67
CA ALA A 59 15.47 -12.31 3.71
C ALA A 59 16.62 -11.53 3.06
N LEU A 60 16.42 -10.23 2.77
CA LEU A 60 17.47 -9.34 2.27
C LEU A 60 18.57 -9.10 3.32
N GLU A 61 18.22 -8.95 4.60
CA GLU A 61 19.21 -8.82 5.67
C GLU A 61 20.02 -10.12 5.86
N ASP A 62 19.39 -11.30 5.79
CA ASP A 62 20.11 -12.59 5.80
C ASP A 62 21.05 -12.73 4.60
N TYR A 63 20.60 -12.31 3.42
CA TYR A 63 21.45 -12.28 2.22
C TYR A 63 22.66 -11.34 2.42
N TYR A 64 22.43 -10.12 2.90
CA TYR A 64 23.49 -9.16 3.17
C TYR A 64 24.50 -9.71 4.16
N ALA A 65 24.06 -10.39 5.23
CA ALA A 65 24.95 -11.00 6.21
C ALA A 65 25.91 -12.06 5.63
N ARG A 66 25.60 -12.64 4.46
CA ARG A 66 26.42 -13.67 3.79
C ARG A 66 27.29 -13.10 2.68
N VAL A 67 26.78 -12.11 1.95
CA VAL A 67 27.39 -11.59 0.71
C VAL A 67 28.03 -10.22 0.91
N ASP A 68 27.78 -9.58 2.06
CA ASP A 68 28.13 -8.19 2.39
C ASP A 68 27.65 -7.17 1.35
N SER A 69 26.57 -7.52 0.65
CA SER A 69 25.93 -6.68 -0.36
C SER A 69 24.51 -7.18 -0.61
N TYR A 70 23.59 -6.26 -0.89
CA TYR A 70 22.23 -6.58 -1.33
C TYR A 70 22.22 -7.03 -2.80
N PRO A 71 21.34 -7.96 -3.18
CA PRO A 71 21.26 -8.46 -4.55
C PRO A 71 20.82 -7.34 -5.50
N SER A 72 21.33 -7.31 -6.73
CA SER A 72 20.98 -6.27 -7.71
C SER A 72 19.50 -6.31 -8.15
N ALA A 73 18.87 -7.47 -8.05
CA ALA A 73 17.46 -7.68 -8.36
C ALA A 73 16.86 -8.73 -7.43
N LEU A 74 15.55 -8.65 -7.21
CA LEU A 74 14.83 -9.72 -6.54
C LEU A 74 14.72 -10.94 -7.47
N PRO A 75 14.83 -12.16 -6.94
CA PRO A 75 14.51 -13.37 -7.70
C PRO A 75 13.03 -13.39 -8.09
N SER A 76 12.69 -14.30 -8.98
CA SER A 76 11.29 -14.52 -9.33
C SER A 76 10.47 -14.92 -8.10
N CYS A 77 9.22 -14.47 -8.11
CA CYS A 77 8.16 -14.94 -7.25
C CYS A 77 8.25 -16.44 -6.89
N GLY A 78 8.20 -16.76 -5.61
CA GLY A 78 8.23 -18.14 -5.13
C GLY A 78 9.62 -18.79 -5.14
N GLN A 79 10.66 -18.08 -5.57
CA GLN A 79 12.05 -18.55 -5.47
C GLN A 79 12.73 -17.92 -4.26
N PRO A 80 13.64 -18.66 -3.58
CA PRO A 80 14.49 -18.10 -2.56
C PRO A 80 15.58 -17.23 -3.19
N PHE A 81 16.27 -16.43 -2.38
CA PHE A 81 17.57 -15.90 -2.78
C PHE A 81 18.58 -17.04 -2.86
N SER A 82 19.38 -17.08 -3.92
CA SER A 82 20.45 -18.06 -4.09
C SER A 82 21.81 -17.37 -4.05
N TYR A 83 22.72 -17.89 -3.23
CA TYR A 83 24.11 -17.45 -3.19
C TYR A 83 25.05 -18.63 -3.00
N SER A 84 26.00 -18.84 -3.93
CA SER A 84 27.09 -19.82 -3.83
C SER A 84 26.65 -21.21 -3.30
N ASN A 85 25.57 -21.77 -3.87
CA ASN A 85 24.95 -23.05 -3.49
C ASN A 85 24.26 -23.10 -2.10
N SER A 86 24.07 -21.96 -1.44
CA SER A 86 23.21 -21.81 -0.26
C SER A 86 21.97 -21.01 -0.65
N GLU A 87 20.80 -21.62 -0.49
CA GLU A 87 19.52 -20.94 -0.64
C GLU A 87 19.11 -20.31 0.70
N THR A 88 18.60 -19.08 0.68
CA THR A 88 17.94 -18.50 1.85
C THR A 88 16.66 -19.30 2.14
N THR A 89 16.34 -19.47 3.43
CA THR A 89 15.35 -20.44 3.92
C THR A 89 13.90 -20.19 3.52
N SER A 90 13.55 -19.12 2.81
CA SER A 90 12.15 -18.86 2.45
C SER A 90 11.99 -18.20 1.08
N PRO A 91 11.03 -18.69 0.27
CA PRO A 91 10.73 -18.12 -1.03
C PRO A 91 10.11 -16.73 -0.90
N ILE A 92 10.41 -15.86 -1.87
CA ILE A 92 9.90 -14.49 -1.88
C ILE A 92 8.42 -14.47 -2.28
N PRO A 93 7.54 -13.80 -1.49
CA PRO A 93 6.14 -13.63 -1.84
C PRO A 93 5.92 -12.68 -3.03
N CYS A 94 4.79 -12.85 -3.70
CA CYS A 94 4.32 -11.95 -4.75
C CYS A 94 3.24 -11.03 -4.24
N ASP A 95 3.04 -9.91 -4.94
CA ASP A 95 1.84 -9.11 -4.72
C ASP A 95 0.58 -9.97 -4.89
N PRO A 96 -0.35 -9.97 -3.90
CA PRO A 96 -1.50 -10.87 -3.92
C PRO A 96 -2.48 -10.57 -5.05
N VAL A 97 -2.41 -9.38 -5.66
CA VAL A 97 -3.29 -8.95 -6.75
C VAL A 97 -2.58 -9.08 -8.11
N THR A 98 -1.42 -8.43 -8.29
CA THR A 98 -0.74 -8.41 -9.59
C THR A 98 0.02 -9.69 -9.89
N LYS A 99 0.33 -10.49 -8.85
CA LYS A 99 1.18 -11.69 -8.95
C LYS A 99 2.59 -11.41 -9.46
N LEU A 100 3.02 -10.15 -9.40
CA LEU A 100 4.36 -9.72 -9.79
C LEU A 100 5.25 -9.52 -8.55
N PRO A 101 6.58 -9.54 -8.71
CA PRO A 101 7.52 -9.12 -7.68
C PRO A 101 7.29 -7.65 -7.27
N TYR A 102 7.67 -7.33 -6.03
CA TYR A 102 7.58 -5.97 -5.53
C TYR A 102 8.67 -5.07 -6.17
N PRO A 103 8.35 -3.82 -6.52
CA PRO A 103 9.33 -2.85 -7.01
C PRO A 103 10.47 -2.66 -6.03
N TYR A 104 11.68 -2.94 -6.50
CA TYR A 104 12.91 -2.98 -5.70
C TYR A 104 13.97 -2.11 -6.34
N GLN A 105 14.65 -1.32 -5.51
CA GLN A 105 15.72 -0.41 -5.93
C GLN A 105 16.92 -0.61 -5.00
N VAL A 106 18.08 -0.85 -5.60
CA VAL A 106 19.35 -0.92 -4.90
C VAL A 106 20.05 0.43 -5.00
N LEU A 107 20.71 0.84 -3.92
CA LEU A 107 21.45 2.08 -3.83
C LEU A 107 22.89 1.80 -3.40
N SER A 108 23.77 2.78 -3.64
CA SER A 108 25.16 2.78 -3.18
C SER A 108 25.87 1.45 -3.47
N THR A 109 25.74 0.95 -4.71
CA THR A 109 26.40 -0.30 -5.16
C THR A 109 26.09 -1.53 -4.30
N GLY A 110 24.87 -1.65 -3.80
CA GLY A 110 24.46 -2.82 -3.00
C GLY A 110 24.53 -2.63 -1.49
N GLN A 111 24.85 -1.43 -1.00
CA GLN A 111 24.91 -1.18 0.45
C GLN A 111 23.57 -0.78 1.06
N SER A 112 22.59 -0.39 0.25
CA SER A 112 21.24 -0.10 0.73
C SER A 112 20.19 -0.43 -0.31
N TYR A 113 18.94 -0.60 0.14
CA TYR A 113 17.83 -0.87 -0.76
C TYR A 113 16.55 -0.15 -0.32
N ARG A 114 15.63 -0.05 -1.27
CA ARG A 114 14.25 0.40 -1.07
C ARG A 114 13.30 -0.56 -1.78
N LEU A 115 12.20 -0.87 -1.12
CA LEU A 115 11.16 -1.77 -1.61
C LEU A 115 9.82 -1.06 -1.49
N TYR A 116 9.02 -1.07 -2.55
CA TYR A 116 7.80 -0.26 -2.62
C TYR A 116 6.56 -1.10 -2.91
N THR A 117 5.39 -0.56 -2.59
CA THR A 117 4.09 -1.10 -2.99
C THR A 117 3.01 -0.01 -2.92
N THR A 118 1.82 -0.34 -3.41
CA THR A 118 0.64 0.54 -3.33
C THR A 118 -0.45 -0.16 -2.54
N LEU A 119 -0.73 0.37 -1.35
CA LEU A 119 -1.87 -0.03 -0.53
C LEU A 119 -3.15 0.55 -1.10
N PHE A 120 -4.20 -0.27 -1.11
CA PHE A 120 -5.54 0.12 -1.53
C PHE A 120 -6.15 1.17 -0.60
N ASN A 121 -6.01 0.98 0.72
CA ASN A 121 -6.52 1.92 1.72
C ASN A 121 -5.59 3.14 1.87
N LYS A 122 -5.91 4.22 1.14
CA LYS A 122 -5.15 5.49 1.21
C LYS A 122 -5.16 6.17 2.59
N GLN A 123 -6.06 5.79 3.49
CA GLN A 123 -6.15 6.31 4.85
C GLN A 123 -5.42 5.42 5.87
N ASP A 124 -4.70 4.38 5.43
CA ASP A 124 -3.90 3.54 6.33
C ASP A 124 -2.79 4.38 6.99
N TYR A 125 -2.76 4.39 8.32
CA TYR A 125 -1.77 5.13 9.10
C TYR A 125 -0.32 4.74 8.75
N SER A 126 -0.10 3.52 8.27
CA SER A 126 1.21 3.03 7.84
C SER A 126 1.80 3.88 6.72
N ILE A 127 0.97 4.46 5.84
CA ILE A 127 1.37 5.36 4.74
C ILE A 127 1.96 6.66 5.32
N THR A 128 1.29 7.23 6.32
CA THR A 128 1.75 8.43 7.04
C THR A 128 3.02 8.15 7.85
N LYS A 129 3.08 6.99 8.50
CA LYS A 129 4.25 6.57 9.30
C LYS A 129 5.53 6.53 8.46
N VAL A 130 5.45 6.07 7.21
CA VAL A 130 6.61 6.03 6.30
C VAL A 130 6.81 7.33 5.52
N GLY A 131 5.86 8.27 5.58
CA GLY A 131 5.93 9.58 4.93
C GLY A 131 5.63 9.55 3.43
N CYS A 132 4.87 8.55 2.95
CA CYS A 132 4.56 8.36 1.53
C CYS A 132 3.18 8.93 1.14
N GLN A 133 2.61 9.87 1.91
CA GLN A 133 1.29 10.43 1.57
C GLN A 133 1.32 11.20 0.24
N GLY A 134 2.43 11.89 -0.04
CA GLY A 134 2.67 12.57 -1.31
C GLY A 134 3.23 11.66 -2.41
N GLY A 135 3.22 10.34 -2.21
CA GLY A 135 3.85 9.37 -3.10
C GLY A 135 5.29 9.04 -2.70
N CYS A 136 5.80 7.91 -3.20
CA CYS A 136 7.14 7.41 -2.95
C CYS A 136 7.69 6.66 -4.17
N GLY A 137 9.02 6.56 -4.22
CA GLY A 137 9.78 5.89 -5.27
C GLY A 137 9.67 6.54 -6.64
N SER A 138 10.11 5.82 -7.66
CA SER A 138 10.12 6.33 -9.04
C SER A 138 8.73 6.77 -9.49
N GLN A 139 8.64 7.99 -10.02
CA GLN A 139 7.39 8.61 -10.48
C GLN A 139 6.36 8.82 -9.37
N CYS A 140 6.75 8.69 -8.10
CA CYS A 140 5.90 8.91 -6.93
C CYS A 140 4.61 8.07 -6.91
N GLN A 141 4.62 6.92 -7.58
CA GLN A 141 3.44 6.09 -7.82
C GLN A 141 3.06 5.18 -6.64
N TYR A 142 3.98 5.00 -5.68
CA TYR A 142 3.81 4.13 -4.52
C TYR A 142 3.38 4.93 -3.30
N ASN A 143 2.63 4.31 -2.39
CA ASN A 143 2.22 4.96 -1.13
C ASN A 143 2.73 4.22 0.11
N TYR A 144 3.50 3.15 -0.05
CA TYR A 144 4.10 2.42 1.05
C TYR A 144 5.41 1.75 0.61
N GLY A 145 6.29 1.48 1.56
CA GLY A 145 7.54 0.81 1.31
C GLY A 145 8.35 0.55 2.58
N VAL A 146 9.44 -0.19 2.42
CA VAL A 146 10.46 -0.43 3.43
C VAL A 146 11.83 -0.18 2.84
N SER A 147 12.81 0.15 3.68
CA SER A 147 14.20 0.34 3.28
C SER A 147 15.16 -0.33 4.25
N SER A 148 16.40 -0.54 3.78
CA SER A 148 17.48 -1.01 4.65
C SER A 148 17.76 -0.03 5.78
N PRO A 149 18.43 -0.47 6.87
CA PRO A 149 18.96 0.43 7.88
C PRO A 149 19.85 1.52 7.27
N GLY A 150 19.82 2.73 7.84
CA GLY A 150 20.68 3.84 7.41
C GLY A 150 20.22 4.60 6.16
N THR A 151 19.14 4.17 5.49
CA THR A 151 18.52 4.93 4.39
C THR A 151 17.02 5.09 4.61
N THR A 152 16.43 6.08 3.94
CA THR A 152 14.97 6.31 3.93
C THR A 152 14.40 6.03 2.55
N LEU A 153 13.09 5.83 2.48
CA LEU A 153 12.36 5.85 1.22
C LEU A 153 12.56 7.19 0.49
N GLU A 154 12.53 7.13 -0.83
CA GLU A 154 12.39 8.32 -1.65
C GLU A 154 10.96 8.82 -1.56
N LYS A 155 10.75 10.00 -0.96
CA LYS A 155 9.43 10.55 -0.67
C LYS A 155 9.16 11.71 -1.60
N CYS A 156 7.98 11.71 -2.19
CA CYS A 156 7.52 12.81 -2.99
C CYS A 156 6.60 13.73 -2.21
N SER A 157 6.54 14.98 -2.61
CA SER A 157 5.62 15.97 -2.04
C SER A 157 5.14 16.94 -3.09
N TYR A 158 3.91 17.43 -2.92
CA TYR A 158 3.45 18.55 -3.70
C TYR A 158 4.07 19.83 -3.17
N VAL A 159 4.55 20.66 -4.09
CA VAL A 159 5.23 21.91 -3.80
C VAL A 159 4.79 22.98 -4.78
N CYS A 160 4.95 24.24 -4.38
CA CYS A 160 4.70 25.34 -5.29
C CYS A 160 5.94 25.60 -6.15
N ALA A 161 5.81 25.42 -7.45
CA ALA A 161 6.91 25.61 -8.40
C ALA A 161 7.42 27.07 -8.39
N PRO A 162 8.70 27.32 -8.72
CA PRO A 162 9.32 28.64 -8.67
C PRO A 162 8.58 29.71 -9.51
N GLY A 163 8.04 29.32 -10.66
CA GLY A 163 7.30 30.19 -11.60
C GLY A 163 5.84 30.48 -11.23
N GLY A 164 5.46 30.31 -9.96
CA GLY A 164 4.08 30.28 -9.49
C GLY A 164 3.20 31.52 -9.80
N GLY A 165 1.89 31.34 -9.67
CA GLY A 165 0.86 32.37 -9.87
C GLY A 165 -0.15 32.07 -10.99
N LYS A 166 -0.12 30.87 -11.56
CA LYS A 166 -1.04 30.39 -12.61
C LYS A 166 -1.62 29.02 -12.25
N SER A 167 -2.68 28.60 -12.95
CA SER A 167 -3.15 27.21 -12.87
C SER A 167 -2.00 26.24 -13.19
N GLY A 168 -1.85 25.17 -12.40
CA GLY A 168 -0.75 24.21 -12.54
C GLY A 168 0.55 24.58 -11.81
N SER A 169 0.56 25.59 -10.93
CA SER A 169 1.75 25.95 -10.14
C SER A 169 2.06 24.97 -9.00
N CYS A 170 1.14 24.07 -8.66
CA CYS A 170 1.36 23.00 -7.69
C CYS A 170 1.81 21.75 -8.44
N GLU A 171 3.04 21.30 -8.16
CA GLU A 171 3.67 20.19 -8.85
C GLU A 171 4.26 19.20 -7.84
N GLN A 172 4.39 17.94 -8.24
CA GLN A 172 4.96 16.89 -7.41
C GLN A 172 6.47 16.80 -7.64
N TYR A 173 7.26 16.91 -6.57
CA TYR A 173 8.73 16.87 -6.61
C TYR A 173 9.22 15.61 -5.88
N HIS A 174 10.30 15.01 -6.42
CA HIS A 174 10.95 13.81 -5.86
C HIS A 174 11.92 14.17 -4.72
N ASP A 175 12.56 15.34 -4.82
CA ASP A 175 13.45 15.87 -3.79
C ASP A 175 13.17 17.36 -3.54
N PRO A 176 12.16 17.68 -2.70
CA PRO A 176 11.83 19.05 -2.37
C PRO A 176 12.98 19.83 -1.70
N ASP A 177 13.86 19.14 -0.98
CA ASP A 177 14.96 19.76 -0.23
C ASP A 177 16.03 20.31 -1.17
N ARG A 178 16.36 19.56 -2.24
CA ARG A 178 17.22 20.03 -3.33
C ARG A 178 16.68 21.30 -4.00
N SER A 179 15.36 21.41 -4.07
CA SER A 179 14.66 22.59 -4.61
C SER A 179 14.50 23.74 -3.60
N GLN A 180 14.94 23.57 -2.36
CA GLN A 180 14.81 24.52 -1.25
C GLN A 180 13.35 24.98 -1.10
N CYS A 181 12.43 24.02 -1.11
CA CYS A 181 11.00 24.29 -0.99
C CYS A 181 10.64 24.65 0.46
N PRO A 182 10.09 25.85 0.71
CA PRO A 182 9.83 26.33 2.08
C PRO A 182 8.64 25.64 2.75
N LYS A 183 7.71 25.10 1.95
CA LYS A 183 6.51 24.41 2.42
C LYS A 183 6.20 23.21 1.53
N LEU A 184 5.91 22.09 2.18
CA LEU A 184 5.50 20.85 1.54
C LEU A 184 4.01 20.61 1.78
N TYR A 185 3.32 20.11 0.77
CA TYR A 185 1.90 19.77 0.81
C TYR A 185 1.77 18.26 0.63
N LEU A 186 1.57 17.56 1.75
CA LEU A 186 1.47 16.10 1.76
C LEU A 186 0.09 15.68 1.27
N ALA A 187 0.03 14.83 0.23
CA ALA A 187 -1.21 14.35 -0.39
C ALA A 187 -2.19 15.42 -0.91
N ASP A 188 -1.74 16.66 -1.08
CA ASP A 188 -2.59 17.76 -1.57
C ASP A 188 -2.10 18.28 -2.94
N PRO A 189 -2.72 17.83 -4.05
CA PRO A 189 -2.35 18.24 -5.40
C PRO A 189 -2.73 19.70 -5.72
N THR A 190 -3.40 20.40 -4.80
CA THR A 190 -3.76 21.80 -4.95
C THR A 190 -2.79 22.73 -4.21
N CYS A 191 -1.89 22.18 -3.39
CA CYS A 191 -1.02 22.93 -2.51
C CYS A 191 -1.79 23.97 -1.67
N ALA A 192 -2.97 23.57 -1.19
CA ALA A 192 -3.97 24.41 -0.52
C ALA A 192 -4.27 25.73 -1.25
N SER A 193 -4.10 25.77 -2.57
CA SER A 193 -4.21 26.97 -3.42
C SER A 193 -3.30 28.13 -3.01
N GLU A 194 -2.19 27.86 -2.32
CA GLU A 194 -1.33 28.91 -1.78
C GLU A 194 -0.13 29.25 -2.68
N CYS A 195 0.01 28.64 -3.85
CA CYS A 195 1.16 28.86 -4.74
C CYS A 195 1.22 30.27 -5.36
N SER A 196 0.14 31.04 -5.24
CA SER A 196 0.16 32.48 -5.54
C SER A 196 1.08 33.25 -4.59
N LYS A 197 1.31 32.78 -3.36
CA LYS A 197 2.20 33.43 -2.38
C LYS A 197 3.66 33.11 -2.71
N PRO A 198 4.51 34.11 -3.03
CA PRO A 198 5.93 33.86 -3.38
C PRO A 198 6.71 33.13 -2.28
N GLN A 199 6.40 33.40 -1.02
CA GLN A 199 7.04 32.76 0.15
C GLN A 199 6.81 31.24 0.25
N ASN A 200 5.82 30.70 -0.47
CA ASN A 200 5.52 29.27 -0.47
C ASN A 200 6.20 28.54 -1.64
N ARG A 201 6.86 29.28 -2.55
CA ARG A 201 7.43 28.74 -3.79
C ARG A 201 8.85 28.22 -3.55
N CYS A 202 9.17 27.10 -4.18
CA CYS A 202 10.54 26.59 -4.22
C CYS A 202 11.46 27.56 -4.93
N LYS A 203 12.75 27.50 -4.61
CA LYS A 203 13.76 28.38 -5.21
C LYS A 203 14.08 28.00 -6.66
N ASN A 204 14.07 26.71 -6.96
CA ASN A 204 14.35 26.18 -8.30
C ASN A 204 13.58 24.86 -8.54
N ALA A 205 13.65 24.32 -9.76
CA ALA A 205 13.00 23.07 -10.15
C ALA A 205 13.93 21.84 -10.11
N SER A 206 15.09 21.93 -9.45
CA SER A 206 16.11 20.86 -9.46
C SER A 206 15.65 19.56 -8.81
N GLY A 207 14.67 19.62 -7.91
CA GLY A 207 14.04 18.47 -7.23
C GLY A 207 12.90 17.81 -7.99
N LYS A 208 12.57 18.29 -9.20
CA LYS A 208 11.39 17.83 -9.96
C LYS A 208 11.55 16.41 -10.49
N GLN A 209 12.75 16.02 -10.94
CA GLN A 209 13.02 14.71 -11.53
C GLN A 209 13.84 13.84 -10.57
N HIS A 210 13.54 12.54 -10.57
CA HIS A 210 14.43 11.52 -10.02
C HIS A 210 15.70 11.49 -10.88
N LEU A 211 16.83 11.92 -10.32
CA LEU A 211 18.12 11.69 -10.95
C LEU A 211 18.41 10.19 -10.82
N GLN A 212 18.34 9.50 -11.96
CA GLN A 212 18.98 8.21 -12.09
C GLN A 212 20.49 8.45 -11.99
N GLU A 213 21.04 8.28 -10.79
CA GLU A 213 22.45 7.92 -10.63
C GLU A 213 22.61 6.42 -10.84
#